data_AF-A0A075MTQ6-F1
#
_entry.id   AF-A0A075MTQ6-F1
#
_cell.length_a   1.000
_cell.length_b   1.000
_cell.length_c   1.000
_cell.angle_alpha   90.00
_cell.angle_beta   90.00
_cell.angle_gamma   90.00
#
_symmetry.space_group_name_H-M   'P 1'
#
loop_
_entity.id
_entity.type
_entity.pdbx_description
1 polymer ?
#
loop_
_entity_poly.entity_id
_entity_poly.type
_entity_poly.pdbx_seq_one_letter_code
_entity_poly.pdbx_strand_id
1 'polypeptide(L)'
;MPQIDYSTASIQERKRRANELLSNLFQILEPKQKIDNPLDFLANELCKKIFDPGEESYLKNTKFADYRDALLEIVKITYRENRQKALTESLADMPEDDIFAIFQNMQKLNQRLTYLDKNHKTINKKVIDSYFSLYPEISNFFERVTLQLFGLKRILDGESITYSQLKLSKLSDYVNSLKTRPFFSELVQPMNITVRNAIVHGGNAVNPITRTIKFTDKRASVTMSYEDFIQATRELASATYVISHLDSAIKCIFINFIRSLPN
;
A
#
# COMPACT_ATOMS: atom_id res chain seq x y z
N MET A 1 -7.20 -21.41 -1.87
CA MET A 1 -7.57 -21.16 -0.45
C MET A 1 -9.03 -20.74 -0.41
N PRO A 2 -9.85 -21.25 0.51
CA PRO A 2 -11.25 -20.86 0.63
C PRO A 2 -11.40 -19.36 0.94
N GLN A 3 -12.41 -18.71 0.38
CA GLN A 3 -12.79 -17.33 0.71
C GLN A 3 -13.29 -17.30 2.16
N ILE A 4 -12.59 -16.57 3.02
CA ILE A 4 -13.02 -16.37 4.41
C ILE A 4 -13.56 -14.95 4.52
N ASP A 5 -14.86 -14.82 4.75
CA ASP A 5 -15.49 -13.56 5.11
C ASP A 5 -15.24 -13.26 6.60
N TYR A 6 -14.51 -12.18 6.87
CA TYR A 6 -14.17 -11.71 8.21
C TYR A 6 -15.14 -10.64 8.73
N SER A 7 -16.04 -10.13 7.88
CA SER A 7 -16.92 -9.01 8.22
C SER A 7 -18.03 -9.38 9.22
N THR A 8 -18.29 -10.68 9.39
CA THR A 8 -19.35 -11.22 10.27
C THR A 8 -18.81 -11.97 11.50
N ALA A 9 -17.49 -12.06 11.67
CA ALA A 9 -16.87 -12.83 12.74
C ALA A 9 -16.69 -12.03 14.04
N SER A 10 -16.88 -12.70 15.19
CA SER A 10 -16.61 -12.11 16.50
C SER A 10 -15.13 -11.72 16.66
N ILE A 11 -14.82 -10.77 17.55
CA ILE A 11 -13.44 -10.29 17.78
C ILE A 11 -12.51 -11.43 18.19
N GLN A 12 -12.98 -12.35 19.06
CA GLN A 12 -12.20 -13.53 19.48
C GLN A 12 -11.92 -14.47 18.29
N GLU A 13 -12.89 -14.66 17.40
CA GLU A 13 -12.72 -15.51 16.22
C GLU A 13 -11.79 -14.87 15.19
N ARG A 14 -11.85 -13.55 15.02
CA ARG A 14 -10.88 -12.79 14.20
C ARG A 14 -9.46 -12.93 14.73
N LYS A 15 -9.26 -12.81 16.06
CA LYS A 15 -7.96 -13.02 16.73
C LYS A 15 -7.44 -14.44 16.56
N ARG A 16 -8.28 -15.46 16.79
CA ARG A 16 -7.93 -16.87 16.60
C ARG A 16 -7.45 -17.13 15.17
N ARG A 17 -8.20 -16.67 14.17
CA ARG A 17 -7.87 -16.84 12.75
C ARG A 17 -6.61 -16.08 12.34
N ALA A 18 -6.38 -14.89 12.90
CA ALA A 18 -5.15 -14.13 12.67
C ALA A 18 -3.92 -14.85 13.21
N ASN A 19 -4.04 -15.39 14.43
CA ASN A 19 -3.00 -16.21 15.04
C ASN A 19 -2.76 -17.51 14.26
N GLU A 20 -3.80 -18.15 13.71
CA GLU A 20 -3.65 -19.30 12.81
C GLU A 20 -2.93 -18.93 11.51
N LEU A 21 -3.26 -17.78 10.91
CA LEU A 21 -2.60 -17.29 9.70
C LEU A 21 -1.14 -16.92 9.95
N LEU A 22 -0.85 -16.23 11.05
CA LEU A 22 0.51 -15.93 11.49
C LEU A 22 1.27 -17.22 11.78
N SER A 23 0.68 -18.16 12.51
CA SER A 23 1.29 -19.47 12.79
C SER A 23 1.58 -20.26 11.51
N ASN A 24 0.66 -20.24 10.53
CA ASN A 24 0.89 -20.87 9.22
C ASN A 24 1.98 -20.14 8.43
N LEU A 25 2.03 -18.80 8.48
CA LEU A 25 3.12 -18.02 7.90
C LEU A 25 4.47 -18.34 8.55
N PHE A 26 4.51 -18.53 9.87
CA PHE A 26 5.71 -18.91 10.63
C PHE A 26 6.09 -20.39 10.42
N GLN A 27 5.14 -21.30 10.24
CA GLN A 27 5.40 -22.71 9.89
C GLN A 27 5.92 -22.87 8.46
N ILE A 28 5.55 -21.97 7.54
CA ILE A 28 6.20 -21.87 6.23
C ILE A 28 7.67 -21.40 6.38
N LEU A 29 7.99 -20.69 7.47
CA LEU A 29 9.28 -20.06 7.69
C LEU A 29 10.30 -20.91 8.50
N GLU A 30 9.96 -22.06 9.10
CA GLU A 30 10.97 -22.99 9.66
C GLU A 30 10.56 -24.49 9.65
N PRO A 31 11.47 -25.47 9.40
CA PRO A 31 12.83 -25.37 8.86
C PRO A 31 13.16 -26.39 7.74
N LYS A 32 13.77 -25.91 6.64
CA LYS A 32 14.69 -26.72 5.82
C LYS A 32 16.12 -26.15 5.75
N GLN A 33 16.41 -25.07 6.46
CA GLN A 33 17.75 -24.49 6.54
C GLN A 33 18.11 -24.29 8.01
N LYS A 34 19.33 -24.69 8.39
CA LYS A 34 19.93 -24.24 9.66
C LYS A 34 20.04 -22.73 9.59
N ILE A 35 19.33 -22.05 10.48
CA ILE A 35 19.39 -20.59 10.61
C ILE A 35 20.51 -20.29 11.61
N ASP A 36 21.68 -19.93 11.10
CA ASP A 36 22.86 -19.63 11.94
C ASP A 36 22.71 -18.29 12.67
N ASN A 37 21.86 -17.38 12.17
CA ASN A 37 21.51 -16.11 12.82
C ASN A 37 20.03 -15.73 12.54
N PRO A 38 19.13 -15.87 13.53
CA PRO A 38 17.70 -15.58 13.40
C PRO A 38 17.39 -14.14 12.97
N LEU A 39 18.21 -13.17 13.37
CA LEU A 39 18.05 -11.77 12.95
C LEU A 39 18.41 -11.58 11.48
N ASP A 40 19.43 -12.28 10.97
CA ASP A 40 19.80 -12.24 9.55
C ASP A 40 18.75 -12.95 8.69
N PHE A 41 18.17 -14.04 9.16
CA PHE A 41 17.06 -14.71 8.48
C PHE A 41 15.81 -13.82 8.44
N LEU A 42 15.41 -13.24 9.57
CA LEU A 42 14.25 -12.36 9.65
C LEU A 42 14.45 -11.10 8.80
N ALA A 43 15.63 -10.49 8.83
CA ALA A 43 15.98 -9.38 7.95
C ALA A 43 15.91 -9.82 6.48
N ASN A 44 16.55 -10.91 6.09
CA ASN A 44 16.55 -11.35 4.70
C ASN A 44 15.15 -11.72 4.19
N GLU A 45 14.30 -12.35 4.98
CA GLU A 45 12.93 -12.72 4.57
C GLU A 45 11.97 -11.51 4.56
N LEU A 46 12.08 -10.60 5.53
CA LEU A 46 11.32 -9.34 5.53
C LEU A 46 11.78 -8.43 4.40
N CYS A 47 13.08 -8.33 4.16
CA CYS A 47 13.63 -7.51 3.09
C CYS A 47 13.35 -8.15 1.71
N LYS A 48 13.52 -9.46 1.48
CA LYS A 48 13.26 -10.08 0.17
C LYS A 48 11.88 -9.73 -0.41
N LYS A 49 10.82 -9.78 0.39
CA LYS A 49 9.45 -9.44 -0.07
C LYS A 49 9.23 -7.95 -0.40
N ILE A 50 10.06 -7.07 0.15
CA ILE A 50 10.02 -5.61 -0.10
C ILE A 50 10.90 -5.24 -1.29
N PHE A 51 12.03 -5.94 -1.46
CA PHE A 51 13.10 -5.58 -2.38
C PHE A 51 13.06 -6.38 -3.69
N ASP A 52 12.47 -7.57 -3.69
CA ASP A 52 12.31 -8.41 -4.85
C ASP A 52 10.81 -8.64 -5.10
N PRO A 53 10.19 -7.91 -6.04
CA PRO A 53 8.76 -8.01 -6.30
C PRO A 53 8.32 -9.38 -6.82
N GLY A 54 9.27 -10.30 -7.08
CA GLY A 54 9.02 -11.61 -7.66
C GLY A 54 9.00 -11.58 -9.19
N GLU A 55 8.33 -12.56 -9.79
CA GLU A 55 8.17 -12.68 -11.25
C GLU A 55 7.08 -11.75 -11.83
N GLU A 56 6.40 -10.98 -10.98
CA GLU A 56 5.27 -10.11 -11.31
C GLU A 56 5.68 -9.02 -12.31
N SER A 57 5.30 -9.23 -13.57
CA SER A 57 5.73 -8.39 -14.69
C SER A 57 5.14 -6.98 -14.66
N TYR A 58 3.96 -6.75 -14.06
CA TYR A 58 3.36 -5.41 -14.02
C TYR A 58 4.15 -4.46 -13.13
N LEU A 59 4.77 -4.95 -12.05
CA LEU A 59 5.63 -4.13 -11.19
C LEU A 59 6.86 -3.63 -11.96
N LYS A 60 7.33 -4.39 -12.96
CA LYS A 60 8.40 -3.96 -13.88
C LYS A 60 7.92 -2.91 -14.89
N ASN A 61 6.62 -2.81 -15.12
CA ASN A 61 5.98 -1.88 -16.06
C ASN A 61 5.29 -0.70 -15.37
N THR A 62 5.56 -0.50 -14.07
CA THR A 62 5.13 0.66 -13.29
C THR A 62 6.37 1.33 -12.70
N LYS A 63 6.18 2.48 -12.03
CA LYS A 63 7.23 3.12 -11.25
C LYS A 63 7.51 2.42 -9.90
N PHE A 64 7.37 1.10 -9.82
CA PHE A 64 7.57 0.35 -8.58
C PHE A 64 8.92 0.66 -7.91
N ALA A 65 10.00 0.69 -8.70
CA ALA A 65 11.33 0.99 -8.21
C ALA A 65 11.41 2.40 -7.57
N ASP A 66 10.83 3.40 -8.23
CA ASP A 66 10.79 4.78 -7.71
C ASP A 66 10.00 4.86 -6.40
N TYR A 67 8.84 4.20 -6.33
CA TYR A 67 8.05 4.13 -5.10
C TYR A 67 8.82 3.42 -3.97
N ARG A 68 9.47 2.29 -4.26
CA ARG A 68 10.27 1.55 -3.29
C ARG A 68 11.41 2.42 -2.77
N ASP A 69 12.14 3.08 -3.66
CA ASP A 69 13.30 3.90 -3.29
C ASP A 69 12.87 5.13 -2.48
N ALA A 70 11.72 5.73 -2.81
CA ALA A 70 11.10 6.79 -2.02
C ALA A 70 10.72 6.31 -0.60
N LEU A 71 10.13 5.12 -0.46
CA LEU A 71 9.83 4.52 0.84
C LEU A 71 11.11 4.29 1.66
N LEU A 72 12.15 3.75 1.03
CA LEU A 72 13.43 3.49 1.70
C LEU A 72 14.09 4.78 2.16
N GLU A 73 14.02 5.86 1.38
CA GLU A 73 14.58 7.15 1.80
C GLU A 73 13.80 7.75 2.97
N ILE A 74 12.46 7.65 2.97
CA ILE A 74 11.63 8.05 4.13
C ILE A 74 12.06 7.30 5.40
N VAL A 75 12.25 5.98 5.29
CA VAL A 75 12.72 5.19 6.43
C VAL A 75 14.11 5.64 6.86
N LYS A 76 15.08 5.79 5.95
CA LYS A 76 16.43 6.28 6.27
C LYS A 76 16.40 7.64 6.97
N ILE A 77 15.58 8.59 6.51
CA ILE A 77 15.42 9.91 7.15
C ILE A 77 14.89 9.74 8.58
N THR A 78 13.87 8.90 8.77
CA THR A 78 13.33 8.57 10.10
C THR A 78 14.42 8.07 11.05
N TYR A 79 15.36 7.28 10.53
CA TYR A 79 16.51 6.82 11.30
C TYR A 79 17.48 7.95 11.64
N ARG A 80 17.92 8.71 10.63
CA ARG A 80 18.89 9.80 10.79
C ARG A 80 18.39 10.87 11.75
N GLU A 81 17.09 11.15 11.77
CA GLU A 81 16.45 12.13 12.64
C GLU A 81 16.05 11.57 14.03
N ASN A 82 16.39 10.31 14.33
CA ASN A 82 16.08 9.64 15.59
C ASN A 82 14.57 9.67 15.95
N ARG A 83 13.71 9.47 14.95
CA ARG A 83 12.23 9.52 15.08
C ARG A 83 11.56 8.15 15.21
N GLN A 84 12.33 7.07 15.29
CA GLN A 84 11.83 5.69 15.30
C GLN A 84 10.89 5.42 16.48
N LYS A 85 11.24 5.91 17.68
CA LYS A 85 10.42 5.72 18.88
C LYS A 85 9.04 6.37 18.72
N ALA A 86 9.02 7.64 18.28
CA ALA A 86 7.77 8.37 18.04
C ALA A 86 6.89 7.69 16.99
N LEU A 87 7.50 7.10 15.95
CA LEU A 87 6.78 6.30 14.95
C LEU A 87 6.17 5.03 15.54
N THR A 88 6.95 4.25 16.30
CA THR A 88 6.45 3.04 16.97
C THR A 88 5.30 3.36 17.93
N GLU A 89 5.43 4.43 18.71
CA GLU A 89 4.40 4.90 19.64
C GLU A 89 3.13 5.36 18.90
N SER A 90 3.27 6.08 17.78
CA SER A 90 2.13 6.52 16.97
C SER A 90 1.37 5.34 16.36
N LEU A 91 2.08 4.33 15.86
CA LEU A 91 1.48 3.12 15.27
C LEU A 91 0.89 2.17 16.31
N ALA A 92 1.40 2.17 17.55
CA ALA A 92 0.88 1.33 18.64
C ALA A 92 -0.57 1.70 19.04
N ASP A 93 -0.99 2.94 18.79
CA ASP A 93 -2.37 3.42 19.01
C ASP A 93 -3.33 3.03 17.86
N MET A 94 -2.89 2.28 16.85
CA MET A 94 -3.75 1.87 15.74
C MET A 94 -4.84 0.90 16.22
N PRO A 95 -6.14 1.20 16.04
CA PRO A 95 -7.22 0.30 16.41
C PRO A 95 -7.11 -1.07 15.72
N GLU A 96 -7.44 -2.16 16.43
CA GLU A 96 -7.39 -3.52 15.88
C GLU A 96 -8.16 -3.66 14.56
N ASP A 97 -9.34 -3.04 14.45
CA ASP A 97 -10.15 -3.07 13.23
C ASP A 97 -9.45 -2.43 12.02
N ASP A 98 -8.60 -1.42 12.22
CA ASP A 98 -7.81 -0.83 11.14
C ASP A 98 -6.65 -1.73 10.71
N ILE A 99 -5.98 -2.37 11.67
CA ILE A 99 -4.94 -3.38 11.41
C ILE A 99 -5.53 -4.52 10.59
N PHE A 100 -6.69 -5.04 11.00
CA PHE A 100 -7.40 -6.08 10.26
C PHE A 100 -7.82 -5.62 8.85
N ALA A 101 -8.32 -4.40 8.71
CA ALA A 101 -8.71 -3.87 7.41
C ALA A 101 -7.50 -3.74 6.46
N ILE A 102 -6.35 -3.29 6.95
CA ILE A 102 -5.10 -3.22 6.18
C ILE A 102 -4.70 -4.62 5.72
N PHE A 103 -4.68 -5.59 6.65
CA PHE A 103 -4.32 -6.97 6.34
C PHE A 103 -5.25 -7.60 5.29
N GLN A 104 -6.56 -7.44 5.45
CA GLN A 104 -7.53 -7.96 4.49
C GLN A 104 -7.39 -7.34 3.10
N ASN A 105 -7.17 -6.03 3.03
CA ASN A 105 -6.98 -5.35 1.75
C ASN A 105 -5.66 -5.75 1.09
N MET A 106 -4.61 -6.00 1.86
CA MET A 106 -3.36 -6.56 1.35
C MET A 106 -3.58 -7.95 0.74
N GLN A 107 -4.31 -8.84 1.43
CA GLN A 107 -4.64 -10.17 0.89
C GLN A 107 -5.46 -10.08 -0.40
N LYS A 108 -6.45 -9.18 -0.45
CA LYS A 108 -7.24 -8.91 -1.65
C LYS A 108 -6.36 -8.41 -2.79
N LEU A 109 -5.50 -7.41 -2.54
CA LEU A 109 -4.56 -6.91 -3.54
C LEU A 109 -3.67 -8.02 -4.09
N ASN A 110 -3.12 -8.87 -3.21
CA ASN A 110 -2.30 -10.02 -3.59
C ASN A 110 -3.06 -10.99 -4.52
N GLN A 111 -4.34 -11.24 -4.26
CA GLN A 111 -5.19 -12.06 -5.13
C GLN A 111 -5.48 -11.41 -6.49
N ARG A 112 -5.35 -10.09 -6.61
CA ARG A 112 -5.55 -9.35 -7.86
C ARG A 112 -4.26 -9.17 -8.67
N LEU A 113 -3.08 -9.45 -8.11
CA LEU A 113 -1.79 -9.26 -8.80
C LEU A 113 -1.77 -9.96 -10.16
N THR A 114 -2.18 -11.23 -10.22
CA THR A 114 -2.24 -11.99 -11.49
C THR A 114 -3.14 -11.35 -12.53
N TYR A 115 -4.19 -10.63 -12.13
CA TYR A 115 -5.05 -9.90 -13.06
C TYR A 115 -4.40 -8.60 -13.51
N LEU A 116 -3.82 -7.84 -12.58
CA LEU A 116 -3.07 -6.62 -12.87
C LEU A 116 -1.90 -6.90 -13.83
N ASP A 117 -1.32 -8.09 -13.74
CA ASP A 117 -0.23 -8.60 -14.59
C ASP A 117 -0.61 -8.89 -16.04
N LYS A 118 -1.91 -9.04 -16.35
CA LYS A 118 -2.33 -9.43 -17.70
C LYS A 118 -2.05 -8.33 -18.72
N ASN A 119 -1.14 -8.60 -19.65
CA ASN A 119 -1.00 -7.75 -20.83
C ASN A 119 -2.16 -8.01 -21.82
N HIS A 120 -3.13 -7.08 -21.87
CA HIS A 120 -4.31 -7.21 -22.71
C HIS A 120 -3.98 -6.84 -24.16
N LYS A 121 -3.90 -7.83 -25.06
CA LYS A 121 -3.74 -7.60 -26.52
C LYS A 121 -4.83 -6.71 -27.11
N THR A 122 -6.03 -6.71 -26.52
CA THR A 122 -7.15 -5.87 -26.93
C THR A 122 -7.89 -5.41 -25.68
N ILE A 123 -7.99 -4.09 -25.47
CA ILE A 123 -8.72 -3.51 -24.34
C ILE A 123 -10.12 -3.14 -24.80
N ASN A 124 -11.07 -4.02 -24.47
CA ASN A 124 -12.50 -3.85 -24.73
C ASN A 124 -13.23 -3.37 -23.46
N LYS A 125 -14.53 -3.11 -23.58
CA LYS A 125 -15.37 -2.65 -22.46
C LYS A 125 -15.32 -3.60 -21.25
N LYS A 126 -15.29 -4.93 -21.44
CA LYS A 126 -15.23 -5.89 -20.32
C LYS A 126 -13.95 -5.78 -19.51
N VAL A 127 -12.82 -5.52 -20.17
CA VAL A 127 -11.54 -5.24 -19.48
C VAL A 127 -11.70 -3.97 -18.64
N ILE A 128 -12.22 -2.90 -19.23
CA ILE A 128 -12.43 -1.64 -18.51
C ILE A 128 -13.41 -1.77 -17.34
N ASP A 129 -14.52 -2.47 -17.51
CA ASP A 129 -15.48 -2.75 -16.43
C ASP A 129 -14.81 -3.50 -15.26
N SER A 130 -13.87 -4.42 -15.57
CA SER A 130 -13.09 -5.11 -14.53
C SER A 130 -12.17 -4.13 -13.79
N TYR A 131 -11.47 -3.24 -14.50
CA TYR A 131 -10.64 -2.21 -13.87
C TYR A 131 -11.48 -1.20 -13.05
N PHE A 132 -12.71 -0.88 -13.47
CA PHE A 132 -13.65 -0.09 -12.68
C PHE A 132 -14.05 -0.76 -11.36
N SER A 133 -14.09 -2.09 -11.31
CA SER A 133 -14.35 -2.81 -10.05
C SER A 133 -13.11 -2.91 -9.16
N LEU A 134 -11.91 -2.94 -9.75
CA LEU A 134 -10.64 -2.98 -9.01
C LEU A 134 -10.25 -1.62 -8.44
N TYR A 135 -10.46 -0.54 -9.18
CA TYR A 135 -9.97 0.79 -8.79
C TYR A 135 -10.48 1.21 -7.40
N PRO A 136 -11.78 1.10 -7.04
CA PRO A 136 -12.27 1.43 -5.70
C PRO A 136 -11.64 0.60 -4.59
N GLU A 137 -11.42 -0.69 -4.84
CA GLU A 137 -10.78 -1.60 -3.88
C GLU A 137 -9.34 -1.15 -3.59
N ILE A 138 -8.58 -0.88 -4.64
CA ILE A 138 -7.19 -0.40 -4.54
C ILE A 138 -7.16 1.00 -3.93
N SER A 139 -8.02 1.93 -4.37
CA SER A 139 -8.02 3.29 -3.87
C SER A 139 -8.38 3.36 -2.39
N ASN A 140 -9.37 2.57 -1.94
CA ASN A 140 -9.73 2.50 -0.53
C ASN A 140 -8.59 1.92 0.32
N PHE A 141 -7.82 0.96 -0.21
CA PHE A 141 -6.64 0.47 0.48
C PHE A 141 -5.53 1.53 0.53
N PHE A 142 -5.27 2.19 -0.61
CA PHE A 142 -4.32 3.28 -0.73
C PHE A 142 -4.58 4.38 0.32
N GLU A 143 -5.83 4.79 0.51
CA GLU A 143 -6.22 5.79 1.52
C GLU A 143 -5.77 5.39 2.94
N ARG A 144 -5.96 4.11 3.30
CA ARG A 144 -5.59 3.59 4.62
C ARG A 144 -4.10 3.56 4.84
N VAL A 145 -3.33 3.13 3.84
CA VAL A 145 -1.87 3.05 3.96
C VAL A 145 -1.21 4.44 3.85
N THR A 146 -1.81 5.36 3.09
CA THR A 146 -1.34 6.75 2.97
C THR A 146 -1.52 7.52 4.27
N LEU A 147 -2.52 7.17 5.08
CA LEU A 147 -2.67 7.75 6.43
C LEU A 147 -1.44 7.51 7.30
N GLN A 148 -0.78 6.35 7.16
CA GLN A 148 0.46 6.04 7.88
C GLN A 148 1.61 6.92 7.38
N LEU A 149 1.73 7.14 6.07
CA LEU A 149 2.70 8.09 5.51
C LEU A 149 2.48 9.51 6.04
N PHE A 150 1.22 9.92 6.15
CA PHE A 150 0.88 11.23 6.70
C PHE A 150 1.32 11.37 8.16
N GLY A 151 1.05 10.35 8.99
CA GLY A 151 1.55 10.31 10.37
C GLY A 151 3.06 10.41 10.44
N LEU A 152 3.75 9.62 9.60
CA LEU A 152 5.21 9.63 9.52
C LEU A 152 5.75 11.01 9.10
N LYS A 153 5.15 11.65 8.11
CA LYS A 153 5.53 13.01 7.72
C LYS A 153 5.44 13.98 8.90
N ARG A 154 4.34 13.96 9.67
CA ARG A 154 4.17 14.87 10.81
C ARG A 154 5.17 14.60 11.92
N ILE A 155 5.51 13.34 12.16
CA ILE A 155 6.59 12.97 13.10
C ILE A 155 7.95 13.52 12.63
N LEU A 156 8.26 13.44 11.34
CA LEU A 156 9.46 14.04 10.75
C LEU A 156 9.41 15.58 10.75
N ASP A 157 8.23 16.19 10.77
CA ASP A 157 8.05 17.62 11.01
C ASP A 157 8.19 17.98 12.51
N GLY A 158 8.46 17.00 13.38
CA GLY A 158 8.68 17.18 14.82
C GLY A 158 7.43 17.12 15.68
N GLU A 159 6.30 16.72 15.12
CA GLU A 159 5.03 16.65 15.83
C GLU A 159 4.85 15.33 16.60
N SER A 160 4.17 15.40 17.74
CA SER A 160 3.68 14.22 18.46
C SER A 160 2.22 14.00 18.08
N ILE A 161 1.96 12.92 17.34
CA ILE A 161 0.62 12.60 16.84
C ILE A 161 0.33 11.11 16.98
N THR A 162 -0.88 10.76 17.42
CA THR A 162 -1.34 9.38 17.46
C THR A 162 -2.11 9.00 16.20
N TYR A 163 -2.19 7.70 15.90
CA TYR A 163 -2.94 7.22 14.74
C TYR A 163 -4.41 7.68 14.77
N SER A 164 -5.04 7.65 15.94
CA SER A 164 -6.44 8.09 16.12
C SER A 164 -6.67 9.54 15.70
N GLN A 165 -5.70 10.43 15.97
CA GLN A 165 -5.78 11.85 15.58
C GLN A 165 -5.68 12.05 14.06
N LEU A 166 -4.96 11.17 13.35
CA LEU A 166 -4.82 11.26 11.90
C LEU A 166 -6.15 11.02 11.17
N LYS A 167 -7.00 10.12 11.68
CA LYS A 167 -8.29 9.74 11.05
C LYS A 167 -9.29 10.89 10.95
N LEU A 168 -9.10 11.97 11.71
CA LEU A 168 -9.95 13.16 11.67
C LEU A 168 -9.69 14.03 10.42
N SER A 169 -8.60 13.80 9.69
CA SER A 169 -8.21 14.56 8.51
C SER A 169 -8.86 14.00 7.24
N LYS A 170 -9.20 14.86 6.28
CA LYS A 170 -9.72 14.43 4.98
C LYS A 170 -8.59 13.93 4.08
N LEU A 171 -8.91 12.99 3.18
CA LEU A 171 -7.99 12.47 2.16
C LEU A 171 -7.24 13.56 1.39
N SER A 172 -7.97 14.56 0.90
CA SER A 172 -7.39 15.68 0.18
C SER A 172 -6.30 16.39 0.98
N ASP A 173 -6.51 16.55 2.28
CA ASP A 173 -5.68 17.39 3.12
C ASP A 173 -4.34 16.71 3.38
N TYR A 174 -4.36 15.41 3.71
CA TYR A 174 -3.12 14.67 3.90
C TYR A 174 -2.39 14.36 2.59
N VAL A 175 -3.09 14.08 1.49
CA VAL A 175 -2.43 13.89 0.18
C VAL A 175 -1.73 15.17 -0.26
N ASN A 176 -2.38 16.33 -0.11
CA ASN A 176 -1.76 17.61 -0.44
C ASN A 176 -0.58 17.95 0.49
N SER A 177 -0.70 17.62 1.78
CA SER A 177 0.42 17.76 2.72
C SER A 177 1.60 16.88 2.31
N LEU A 178 1.37 15.62 1.95
CA LEU A 178 2.42 14.69 1.53
C LEU A 178 3.15 15.15 0.26
N LYS A 179 2.46 15.80 -0.68
CA LYS A 179 3.06 16.36 -1.90
C LYS A 179 4.10 17.46 -1.66
N THR A 180 4.18 18.02 -0.45
CA THR A 180 5.16 19.09 -0.14
C THR A 180 6.60 18.60 0.02
N ARG A 181 6.82 17.29 0.20
CA ARG A 181 8.16 16.68 0.32
C ARG A 181 8.38 15.69 -0.83
N PRO A 182 9.51 15.75 -1.57
CA PRO A 182 9.72 14.94 -2.78
C PRO A 182 9.46 13.44 -2.62
N PHE A 183 10.03 12.80 -1.59
CA PHE A 183 9.88 11.35 -1.36
C PHE A 183 8.44 10.94 -1.04
N PHE A 184 7.71 11.78 -0.30
CA PHE A 184 6.29 11.54 -0.03
C PHE A 184 5.42 11.81 -1.25
N SER A 185 5.78 12.82 -2.05
CA SER A 185 5.09 13.16 -3.30
C SER A 185 5.12 12.00 -4.28
N GLU A 186 6.25 11.32 -4.46
CA GLU A 186 6.36 10.18 -5.37
C GLU A 186 5.38 9.06 -4.98
N LEU A 187 5.26 8.75 -3.69
CA LEU A 187 4.35 7.73 -3.18
C LEU A 187 2.86 8.08 -3.35
N VAL A 188 2.51 9.37 -3.37
CA VAL A 188 1.11 9.82 -3.46
C VAL A 188 0.65 10.33 -4.82
N GLN A 189 1.58 10.49 -5.76
CA GLN A 189 1.28 10.91 -7.12
C GLN A 189 0.24 10.03 -7.83
N PRO A 190 0.26 8.68 -7.71
CA PRO A 190 -0.63 7.80 -8.48
C PRO A 190 -2.12 7.96 -8.15
N MET A 191 -2.45 8.54 -6.99
CA MET A 191 -3.83 8.78 -6.61
C MET A 191 -4.39 10.00 -7.33
N ASN A 192 -5.27 9.76 -8.30
CA ASN A 192 -6.11 10.81 -8.89
C ASN A 192 -7.44 10.92 -8.11
N ILE A 193 -7.55 11.94 -7.27
CA ILE A 193 -8.74 12.19 -6.42
C ILE A 193 -10.00 12.40 -7.28
N THR A 194 -9.89 13.07 -8.43
CA THR A 194 -11.03 13.29 -9.34
C THR A 194 -11.54 11.97 -9.91
N VAL A 195 -10.64 11.07 -10.34
CA VAL A 195 -11.00 9.74 -10.83
C VAL A 195 -11.65 8.91 -9.72
N ARG A 196 -11.05 8.89 -8.52
CA ARG A 196 -11.58 8.20 -7.35
C ARG A 196 -13.00 8.67 -7.02
N ASN A 197 -13.19 9.98 -6.87
CA ASN A 197 -14.49 10.55 -6.51
C ASN A 197 -15.54 10.30 -7.60
N ALA A 198 -15.16 10.45 -8.87
CA ALA A 198 -16.05 10.15 -9.99
C ALA A 198 -16.49 8.69 -9.97
N ILE A 199 -15.59 7.72 -9.76
CA ILE A 199 -15.99 6.30 -9.70
C ILE A 199 -16.91 6.03 -8.50
N VAL A 200 -16.55 6.53 -7.31
CA VAL A 200 -17.33 6.33 -6.08
C VAL A 200 -18.74 6.91 -6.19
N HIS A 201 -18.91 8.01 -6.93
CA HIS A 201 -20.19 8.70 -7.08
C HIS A 201 -20.87 8.47 -8.44
N GLY A 202 -20.37 7.55 -9.27
CA GLY A 202 -20.95 7.24 -10.58
C GLY A 202 -20.81 8.35 -11.63
N GLY A 203 -19.87 9.28 -11.44
CA GLY A 203 -19.55 10.39 -12.34
C GLY A 203 -18.65 10.03 -13.53
N ASN A 204 -18.64 8.78 -13.98
CA ASN A 204 -17.83 8.30 -15.11
C ASN A 204 -18.68 8.02 -16.35
N ALA A 205 -18.20 8.43 -17.53
CA ALA A 205 -18.83 8.17 -18.83
C ALA A 205 -17.83 7.50 -19.78
N VAL A 206 -18.21 6.34 -20.31
CA VAL A 206 -17.35 5.50 -21.17
C VAL A 206 -17.75 5.69 -22.63
N ASN A 207 -16.80 6.10 -23.47
CA ASN A 207 -16.98 6.16 -24.91
C ASN A 207 -16.24 4.98 -25.59
N PRO A 208 -16.96 3.96 -26.08
CA PRO A 208 -16.34 2.78 -26.67
C PRO A 208 -15.76 3.02 -28.07
N ILE A 209 -16.22 4.05 -28.79
CA ILE A 209 -15.76 4.37 -30.15
C ILE A 209 -14.37 5.01 -30.08
N THR A 210 -14.23 6.04 -29.24
CA THR A 210 -12.95 6.73 -29.04
C THR A 210 -12.06 6.04 -28.01
N ARG A 211 -12.56 5.01 -27.31
CA ARG A 211 -11.86 4.27 -26.24
C ARG A 211 -11.36 5.19 -25.13
N THR A 212 -12.21 6.13 -24.73
CA THR A 212 -11.93 7.12 -23.69
C THR A 212 -12.95 7.04 -22.57
N ILE A 213 -12.54 7.49 -21.39
CA ILE A 213 -13.36 7.59 -20.20
C ILE A 213 -13.29 9.03 -19.69
N LYS A 214 -14.46 9.65 -19.51
CA LYS A 214 -14.58 10.96 -18.86
C LYS A 214 -14.99 10.76 -17.41
N PHE A 215 -14.19 11.26 -16.49
CA PHE A 215 -14.45 11.34 -15.07
C PHE A 215 -14.87 12.76 -14.72
N THR A 216 -16.00 12.90 -14.03
CA THR A 216 -16.55 14.20 -13.61
C THR A 216 -16.81 14.16 -12.11
N ASP A 217 -16.14 15.04 -11.38
CA ASP A 217 -16.39 15.35 -9.98
C ASP A 217 -16.92 16.79 -9.89
N LYS A 218 -17.48 17.19 -8.74
CA LYS A 218 -18.11 18.52 -8.52
C LYS A 218 -17.21 19.71 -8.88
N ARG A 219 -15.89 19.53 -8.87
CA ARG A 219 -14.88 20.60 -9.03
C ARG A 219 -13.99 20.45 -10.26
N ALA A 220 -13.96 19.28 -10.88
CA ALA A 220 -12.99 18.97 -11.94
C ALA A 220 -13.49 17.86 -12.86
N SER A 221 -12.98 17.85 -14.09
CA SER A 221 -13.17 16.74 -15.01
C SER A 221 -11.84 16.31 -15.60
N VAL A 222 -11.66 15.00 -15.75
CA VAL A 222 -10.49 14.37 -16.36
C VAL A 222 -10.98 13.43 -17.44
N THR A 223 -10.39 13.49 -18.63
CA THR A 223 -10.62 12.49 -19.68
C THR A 223 -9.33 11.71 -19.89
N MET A 224 -9.42 10.39 -19.97
CA MET A 224 -8.28 9.51 -20.19
C MET A 224 -8.64 8.39 -21.16
N SER A 225 -7.65 7.83 -21.85
CA SER A 225 -7.85 6.64 -22.66
C SER A 225 -8.08 5.40 -21.78
N TYR A 226 -8.54 4.31 -22.41
CA TYR A 226 -8.63 3.00 -21.77
C TYR A 226 -7.27 2.53 -21.26
N GLU A 227 -6.23 2.71 -22.07
CA GLU A 227 -4.85 2.39 -21.80
C GLU A 227 -4.33 3.19 -20.59
N ASP A 228 -4.58 4.50 -20.55
CA ASP A 228 -4.17 5.37 -19.45
C ASP A 228 -4.87 4.99 -18.14
N PHE A 229 -6.16 4.64 -18.19
CA PHE A 229 -6.89 4.21 -16.98
C PHE A 229 -6.33 2.90 -16.42
N ILE A 230 -6.02 1.94 -17.28
CA ILE A 230 -5.36 0.68 -16.88
C ILE A 230 -4.00 0.97 -16.25
N GLN A 231 -3.18 1.80 -16.89
CA GLN A 231 -1.87 2.15 -16.36
C GLN A 231 -1.99 2.89 -15.03
N ALA A 232 -2.87 3.89 -14.91
CA ALA A 232 -3.10 4.61 -13.66
C ALA A 232 -3.55 3.67 -12.52
N THR A 233 -4.38 2.68 -12.82
CA THR A 233 -4.80 1.67 -11.83
C THR A 233 -3.63 0.79 -11.40
N ARG A 234 -2.75 0.39 -12.33
CA ARG A 234 -1.54 -0.39 -12.04
C ARG A 234 -0.53 0.40 -11.21
N GLU A 235 -0.30 1.67 -11.57
CA GLU A 235 0.54 2.58 -10.80
C GLU A 235 0.02 2.75 -9.38
N LEU A 236 -1.30 2.96 -9.23
CA LEU A 236 -1.92 3.05 -7.92
C LEU A 236 -1.77 1.74 -7.12
N ALA A 237 -1.96 0.59 -7.76
CA ALA A 237 -1.74 -0.72 -7.13
C ALA A 237 -0.30 -0.93 -6.70
N SER A 238 0.66 -0.53 -7.54
CA SER A 238 2.09 -0.60 -7.28
C SER A 238 2.49 0.26 -6.08
N ALA A 239 2.06 1.53 -6.04
CA ALA A 239 2.31 2.40 -4.90
C ALA A 239 1.63 1.86 -3.64
N THR A 240 0.37 1.41 -3.72
CA THR A 240 -0.35 0.80 -2.59
C THR A 240 0.41 -0.40 -2.03
N TYR A 241 0.89 -1.28 -2.91
CA TYR A 241 1.69 -2.44 -2.54
C TYR A 241 2.95 -2.01 -1.79
N VAL A 242 3.74 -1.08 -2.33
CA VAL A 242 4.95 -0.57 -1.68
C VAL A 242 4.64 0.03 -0.30
N ILE A 243 3.68 0.95 -0.22
CA ILE A 243 3.35 1.65 1.02
C ILE A 243 2.83 0.67 2.09
N SER A 244 2.08 -0.36 1.69
CA SER A 244 1.61 -1.40 2.63
C SER A 244 2.74 -2.15 3.34
N HIS A 245 3.95 -2.12 2.79
CA HIS A 245 5.14 -2.71 3.39
C HIS A 245 5.94 -1.72 4.24
N LEU A 246 5.45 -0.49 4.50
CA LEU A 246 6.12 0.53 5.31
C LEU A 246 6.63 -0.02 6.66
N ASP A 247 5.76 -0.67 7.44
CA ASP A 247 6.15 -1.27 8.74
C ASP A 247 7.24 -2.33 8.60
N SER A 248 7.14 -3.18 7.57
CA SER A 248 8.17 -4.19 7.28
C SER A 248 9.49 -3.54 6.85
N ALA A 249 9.44 -2.43 6.10
CA ALA A 249 10.62 -1.68 5.67
C ALA A 249 11.31 -1.00 6.86
N ILE A 250 10.54 -0.42 7.78
CA ILE A 250 11.04 0.16 9.03
C ILE A 250 11.77 -0.89 9.87
N LYS A 251 11.17 -2.08 10.04
CA LYS A 251 11.76 -3.20 10.77
C LYS A 251 13.01 -3.76 10.09
N CYS A 252 12.98 -3.93 8.77
CA CYS A 252 14.14 -4.38 7.98
C CYS A 252 15.34 -3.42 8.13
N ILE A 253 15.13 -2.11 8.04
CA ILE A 253 16.20 -1.12 8.21
C ILE A 253 16.65 -1.03 9.69
N PHE A 254 15.76 -1.22 10.67
CA PHE A 254 16.13 -1.30 12.09
C PHE A 254 17.18 -2.38 12.32
N ILE A 255 16.88 -3.59 11.83
CA ILE A 255 17.73 -4.75 12.03
C ILE A 255 19.06 -4.53 11.32
N ASN A 256 19.06 -4.03 10.08
CA ASN A 256 20.29 -3.74 9.35
C ASN A 256 21.12 -2.60 9.97
N PHE A 257 20.49 -1.59 10.57
CA PHE A 257 21.19 -0.55 11.31
C PHE A 257 21.86 -1.10 12.57
N ILE A 258 21.15 -1.89 13.38
CA ILE A 258 21.74 -2.58 14.55
C ILE A 258 22.95 -3.42 14.13
N ARG A 259 22.86 -4.15 13.02
CA ARG A 259 23.98 -4.94 12.46
C ARG A 259 25.18 -4.09 12.05
N SER A 260 24.97 -2.83 11.69
CA SER A 260 26.04 -1.93 11.25
C SER A 260 26.77 -1.24 12.40
N LEU A 261 26.26 -1.35 13.64
CA LEU A 261 26.94 -0.82 14.81
C LEU A 261 28.15 -1.71 15.16
N PRO A 262 29.33 -1.13 15.41
CA PRO A 262 30.47 -1.90 15.90
C PRO A 262 30.14 -2.50 17.27
N ASN A 263 30.54 -3.77 17.47
CA ASN A 263 30.38 -4.50 18.73
C ASN A 263 31.08 -3.81 19.91
#